data_AF-A0A1G7PVI7-F1
#
_entry.id   AF-A0A1G7PVI7-F1
#
_cell.length_a   1.000
_cell.length_b   1.000
_cell.length_c   1.000
_cell.angle_alpha   90.00
_cell.angle_beta   90.00
_cell.angle_gamma   90.00
#
_symmetry.space_group_name_H-M   'P 1'
#
loop_
_entity.id
_entity.type
_entity.pdbx_description
1 polymer ?
#
loop_
_entity_poly.entity_id
_entity_poly.type
_entity_poly.pdbx_seq_one_letter_code
_entity_poly.pdbx_strand_id
1 'polypeptide(L)' 'MQDMRAHLEKLLVEAEECELISKLATNAAKKALFAKLAAHHRALADEVERAMIDSK' A
#
# COMPACT_ATOMS: atom_id res chain seq x y z
N MET A 1 7.47 15.98 -8.51
CA MET A 1 7.95 14.57 -8.49
C MET A 1 8.42 14.11 -7.13
N GLN A 2 9.11 14.95 -6.33
CA GLN A 2 9.48 14.58 -4.96
C GLN A 2 8.26 14.30 -4.06
N ASP A 3 7.19 15.07 -4.20
CA ASP A 3 5.95 14.87 -3.42
C ASP A 3 5.30 13.51 -3.73
N MET A 4 5.25 13.14 -5.02
CA MET A 4 4.76 11.83 -5.46
C MET A 4 5.62 10.69 -4.93
N ARG A 5 6.94 10.85 -4.90
CA ARG A 5 7.86 9.85 -4.34
C ARG A 5 7.67 9.65 -2.84
N ALA A 6 7.52 10.75 -2.09
CA ALA A 6 7.23 10.69 -0.67
C ALA A 6 5.87 10.05 -0.37
N HIS A 7 4.85 10.34 -1.20
CA HIS A 7 3.55 9.68 -1.12
C HIS A 7 3.62 8.18 -1.47
N LEU A 8 4.41 7.80 -2.47
CA LEU A 8 4.63 6.40 -2.84
C LEU A 8 5.30 5.62 -1.71
N GLU A 9 6.37 6.17 -1.12
CA GLU A 9 7.03 5.55 0.04
C GLU A 9 6.05 5.38 1.21
N LYS A 10 5.21 6.38 1.47
CA LYS A 10 4.16 6.29 2.49
C LYS A 10 3.13 5.19 2.20
N LEU A 11 2.64 5.09 0.96
CA LEU A 11 1.69 4.04 0.56
C LEU A 11 2.27 2.63 0.71
N LEU A 12 3.56 2.46 0.38
CA LEU A 12 4.25 1.19 0.55
C LEU A 12 4.40 0.81 2.02
N VAL A 13 4.77 1.77 2.88
CA VAL A 13 4.84 1.55 4.34
C VAL A 13 3.47 1.17 4.89
N GLU A 14 2.41 1.90 4.54
CA GLU A 14 1.04 1.59 4.97
C GLU A 14 0.58 0.21 4.48
N ALA A 15 0.99 -0.20 3.28
CA ALA A 15 0.71 -1.53 2.75
C ALA A 15 1.39 -2.64 3.57
N GLU A 16 2.67 -2.46 3.92
CA GLU A 16 3.40 -3.41 4.75
C GLU A 16 2.84 -3.49 6.17
N GLU A 17 2.48 -2.36 6.77
CA GLU A 17 1.82 -2.31 8.07
C GLU A 17 0.47 -3.05 8.04
N CYS A 18 -0.34 -2.81 7.00
CA CYS A 18 -1.61 -3.52 6.81
C CYS A 18 -1.40 -5.03 6.64
N GLU A 19 -0.39 -5.45 5.88
CA GLU A 19 -0.08 -6.86 5.70
C GLU A 19 0.39 -7.51 7.01
N LEU A 20 1.22 -6.81 7.80
CA LEU A 20 1.68 -7.28 9.10
C LEU A 20 0.50 -7.43 10.07
N ILE A 21 -0.41 -6.46 10.12
CA ILE A 21 -1.64 -6.55 10.92
C ILE A 21 -2.48 -7.74 10.48
N SER A 22 -2.61 -7.99 9.18
CA SER A 22 -3.32 -9.15 8.65
C SER A 22 -2.68 -10.47 9.10
N LYS A 23 -1.34 -10.56 9.06
CA LYS A 23 -0.60 -11.75 9.50
C LYS A 23 -0.72 -12.00 11.01
N LEU A 24 -0.73 -10.95 11.82
CA LEU A 24 -0.85 -11.02 13.28
C LEU A 24 -2.30 -11.15 13.77
N ALA A 25 -3.29 -10.85 12.92
CA ALA A 25 -4.70 -10.93 13.28
C ALA A 25 -5.15 -12.39 13.46
N THR A 26 -5.69 -12.69 14.63
CA THR A 26 -6.35 -13.97 14.94
C THR A 26 -7.81 -14.02 14.45
N ASN A 27 -8.44 -12.86 14.26
CA ASN A 27 -9.80 -12.75 13.72
C ASN A 27 -9.77 -12.77 12.18
N ALA A 28 -10.50 -13.71 11.59
CA ALA A 28 -10.58 -13.91 10.14
C ALA A 28 -11.11 -12.68 9.36
N ALA A 29 -12.09 -11.96 9.90
CA ALA A 29 -12.64 -10.76 9.27
C ALA A 29 -11.62 -9.61 9.27
N LYS A 30 -10.91 -9.44 10.39
CA LYS A 30 -9.83 -8.45 10.51
C LYS A 30 -8.69 -8.79 9.54
N LYS A 31 -8.28 -10.07 9.48
CA LYS A 31 -7.26 -10.56 8.56
C LYS A 31 -7.62 -10.26 7.09
N ALA A 32 -8.83 -10.60 6.68
CA ALA A 32 -9.31 -10.36 5.31
C ALA A 32 -9.36 -8.86 4.97
N LEU A 33 -9.85 -8.03 5.89
CA LEU A 33 -9.91 -6.58 5.71
C LEU A 33 -8.52 -5.97 5.51
N PHE A 34 -7.59 -6.26 6.41
CA PHE A 34 -6.23 -5.70 6.35
C PHE A 34 -5.40 -6.28 5.19
N ALA A 35 -5.62 -7.55 4.80
CA ALA A 35 -5.03 -8.10 3.58
C ALA A 35 -5.50 -7.35 2.33
N LYS A 36 -6.81 -7.08 2.23
CA LYS A 36 -7.40 -6.32 1.13
C LYS A 36 -6.88 -4.88 1.12
N LEU A 37 -6.75 -4.27 2.30
CA LEU A 37 -6.22 -2.92 2.45
C LEU A 37 -4.77 -2.83 1.99
N ALA A 38 -3.92 -3.79 2.36
CA ALA A 38 -2.54 -3.87 1.88
C ALA A 38 -2.46 -3.99 0.35
N ALA A 39 -3.31 -4.84 -0.25
CA ALA A 39 -3.39 -4.99 -1.70
C ALA A 39 -3.79 -3.68 -2.41
N HIS A 40 -4.74 -2.93 -1.83
CA HIS A 40 -5.14 -1.63 -2.39
C HIS A 40 -4.04 -0.57 -2.28
N HIS A 41 -3.33 -0.49 -1.15
CA HIS A 41 -2.22 0.46 -1.00
C HIS A 41 -1.08 0.17 -1.99
N ARG A 42 -0.77 -1.11 -2.26
CA ARG A 42 0.18 -1.48 -3.32
C ARG A 42 -0.30 -1.08 -4.70
N ALA A 43 -1.56 -1.34 -5.04
CA ALA A 43 -2.10 -0.94 -6.34
C ALA A 43 -2.02 0.58 -6.55
N LEU A 44 -2.33 1.37 -5.52
CA LEU A 44 -2.17 2.83 -5.55
C LEU A 44 -0.71 3.25 -5.67
N ALA A 45 0.22 2.59 -4.96
CA ALA A 45 1.65 2.86 -5.09
C ALA A 45 2.14 2.60 -6.53
N ASP A 46 1.71 1.50 -7.14
CA ASP A 46 2.03 1.17 -8.54
C ASP A 46 1.46 2.22 -9.52
N GLU A 47 0.26 2.75 -9.25
CA GLU A 47 -0.32 3.83 -10.06
C GLU A 47 0.48 5.13 -9.94
N VAL A 48 0.92 5.48 -8.73
CA VAL A 48 1.79 6.64 -8.50
C VAL A 48 3.14 6.45 -9.20
N GLU A 49 3.72 5.24 -9.13
CA GLU A 49 4.96 4.92 -9.84
C GLU A 49 4.82 5.07 -11.35
N ARG A 50 3.74 4.51 -11.92
CA ARG A 50 3.43 4.64 -13.35
C ARG A 50 3.26 6.10 -13.77
N ALA A 51 2.48 6.88 -13.02
CA ALA A 51 2.32 8.30 -13.29
C ALA A 51 3.66 9.06 -13.19
N MET A 52 4.55 8.65 -12.29
CA MET A 52 5.88 9.22 -12.18
C MET A 52 6.78 8.89 -13.38
N ILE A 53 6.64 7.69 -13.96
CA ILE A 53 7.37 7.26 -15.16
C ILE A 53 6.84 7.96 -16.40
N ASP A 54 5.51 8.02 -16.56
CA ASP A 54 4.85 8.64 -17.72
C ASP A 54 5.02 10.16 -17.78
N SER A 55 5.23 10.80 -16.62
CA SER A 55 5.48 12.25 -16.52
C SER A 55 6.97 12.62 -16.74
N LYS A 56 7.80 11.71 -17.23
CA LYS A 56 9.24 11.89 -17.48
C LYS A 56 9.55 12.02 -18.97
#